data_AF-A0A2G0XSG2-F1
#
_entry.id   AF-A0A2G0XSG2-F1
#
_cell.length_a   1.000
_cell.length_b   1.000
_cell.length_c   1.000
_cell.angle_alpha   90.00
_cell.angle_beta   90.00
_cell.angle_gamma   90.00
#
_symmetry.space_group_name_H-M   'P 1'
#
loop_
_entity.id
_entity.type
_entity.pdbx_description
1 polymer ?
#
loop_
_entity_poly.entity_id
_entity_poly.type
_entity_poly.pdbx_seq_one_letter_code
_entity_poly.pdbx_strand_id
1 'polypeptide(L)' 'MTAKSAERDVAISELANHLERDLMPCPAGRTALLTWIEKKLAHIALNPVPTAADATWLIESAYIQWAAAQPKG' A
#
# COMPACT_ATOMS: atom_id res chain seq x y z
N MET A 1 -21.46 -8.53 -2.11
CA MET A 1 -20.45 -7.46 -2.11
C MET A 1 -21.15 -6.16 -1.78
N THR A 2 -20.86 -5.59 -0.61
CA THR A 2 -21.44 -4.32 -0.18
C THR A 2 -20.62 -3.17 -0.77
N ALA A 3 -21.23 -2.00 -1.03
CA ALA A 3 -20.56 -0.84 -1.64
C ALA A 3 -19.22 -0.48 -0.97
N LYS A 4 -19.13 -0.68 0.35
CA LYS A 4 -17.94 -0.45 1.18
C LYS A 4 -16.71 -1.28 0.76
N SER A 5 -16.91 -2.45 0.16
CA SER A 5 -15.79 -3.26 -0.38
C SER A 5 -15.24 -2.66 -1.66
N ALA A 6 -16.12 -2.22 -2.58
CA ALA A 6 -15.71 -1.62 -3.84
C ALA A 6 -14.97 -0.29 -3.64
N GLU A 7 -15.43 0.56 -2.72
CA GLU A 7 -14.74 1.82 -2.37
C GLU A 7 -13.33 1.56 -1.82
N ARG A 8 -13.18 0.51 -1.01
CA ARG A 8 -11.88 0.08 -0.47
C ARG A 8 -10.95 -0.39 -1.58
N ASP A 9 -11.45 -1.19 -2.52
CA ASP A 9 -10.65 -1.72 -3.63
C ASP A 9 -10.15 -0.61 -4.57
N VAL A 10 -10.98 0.42 -4.80
CA VAL A 10 -10.59 1.64 -5.53
C VAL A 10 -9.50 2.39 -4.77
N ALA A 11 -9.69 2.66 -3.48
CA ALA A 11 -8.70 3.37 -2.67
C ALA A 11 -7.35 2.64 -2.60
N ILE A 12 -7.36 1.30 -2.49
CA ILE A 12 -6.14 0.48 -2.54
C ILE A 12 -5.46 0.59 -3.91
N SER A 13 -6.24 0.58 -5.00
CA SER A 13 -5.72 0.71 -6.35
C SER A 13 -5.12 2.09 -6.62
N GLU A 14 -5.73 3.15 -6.10
CA GLU A 14 -5.20 4.51 -6.16
C GLU A 14 -3.91 4.65 -5.35
N LEU A 15 -3.86 4.08 -4.15
CA LEU A 15 -2.65 4.03 -3.33
C LEU A 15 -1.54 3.26 -4.04
N ALA A 16 -1.85 2.13 -4.69
CA ALA A 16 -0.86 1.41 -5.50
C ALA A 16 -0.31 2.28 -6.63
N ASN A 17 -1.18 3.00 -7.35
CA ASN A 17 -0.76 3.92 -8.41
C ASN A 17 0.12 5.05 -7.89
N HIS A 18 -0.22 5.61 -6.72
CA HIS A 18 0.57 6.63 -6.04
C HIS A 18 1.98 6.13 -5.73
N LEU A 19 2.09 4.96 -5.10
CA LEU A 19 3.39 4.36 -4.74
C LEU A 19 4.24 4.05 -5.98
N GLU A 20 3.62 3.51 -7.04
CA GLU A 20 4.33 3.17 -8.28
C GLU A 20 4.79 4.39 -9.07
N ARG A 21 4.00 5.48 -9.07
CA ARG A 21 4.27 6.70 -9.84
C ARG A 21 5.22 7.66 -9.12
N ASP A 22 4.98 7.89 -7.82
CA ASP A 22 5.62 8.99 -7.09
C ASP A 22 6.87 8.53 -6.33
N LEU A 23 7.00 7.23 -6.05
CA LEU A 23 8.17 6.67 -5.36
C LEU A 23 9.01 5.80 -6.28
N MET A 24 8.51 4.62 -6.67
CA MET A 24 9.21 3.71 -7.58
C MET A 24 8.28 2.62 -8.13
N PRO A 25 8.52 2.12 -9.36
CA PRO A 25 7.75 1.00 -9.92
C PRO A 25 7.86 -0.25 -9.04
N CYS A 26 6.76 -1.01 -8.91
CA CYS A 26 6.76 -2.21 -8.07
C CYS A 26 7.60 -3.33 -8.71
N PRO A 27 8.68 -3.80 -8.07
CA PRO A 27 9.55 -4.85 -8.62
C PRO A 27 8.89 -6.24 -8.62
N ALA A 28 7.95 -6.52 -7.71
CA ALA A 28 7.25 -7.81 -7.60
C ALA A 28 5.94 -7.86 -8.41
N GLY A 29 5.62 -6.80 -9.15
CA GLY A 29 4.38 -6.67 -9.91
C GLY A 29 3.16 -6.25 -9.08
N ARG A 30 2.08 -5.91 -9.79
CA ARG A 30 0.92 -5.22 -9.20
C ARG A 30 0.12 -6.07 -8.21
N THR A 31 -0.04 -7.37 -8.46
CA THR A 31 -0.77 -8.26 -7.54
C THR A 31 -0.10 -8.38 -6.18
N ALA A 32 1.24 -8.45 -6.16
CA ALA A 32 2.02 -8.48 -4.92
C ALA A 32 1.89 -7.16 -4.16
N LEU A 33 1.92 -6.03 -4.87
CA LEU A 33 1.72 -4.70 -4.30
C LEU A 33 0.34 -4.56 -3.63
N LEU A 34 -0.74 -4.92 -4.33
CA LEU A 34 -2.09 -4.83 -3.78
C LEU A 34 -2.24 -5.67 -2.50
N THR A 35 -1.73 -6.91 -2.53
CA THR A 35 -1.72 -7.80 -1.36
C THR A 35 -0.93 -7.21 -0.20
N TRP A 36 0.22 -6.57 -0.48
CA TRP A 36 1.04 -5.93 0.52
C TRP A 36 0.34 -4.71 1.14
N ILE A 37 -0.27 -3.85 0.32
CA ILE A 37 -1.05 -2.69 0.78
C ILE A 37 -2.19 -3.15 1.69
N GLU A 38 -2.94 -4.17 1.30
CA GLU A 38 -4.03 -4.71 2.13
C GLU A 38 -3.55 -5.15 3.51
N LYS A 39 -2.43 -5.89 3.57
CA LYS A 39 -1.82 -6.30 4.83
C LYS A 39 -1.36 -5.10 5.66
N LYS A 40 -0.78 -4.09 5.02
CA LYS A 40 -0.29 -2.89 5.69
C LYS A 40 -1.44 -2.08 6.28
N LEU A 41 -2.52 -1.90 5.54
CA LEU A 41 -3.73 -1.23 6.01
C LEU A 41 -4.38 -1.99 7.17
N ALA A 42 -4.44 -3.32 7.09
CA ALA A 42 -4.92 -4.14 8.20
C ALA A 42 -4.06 -3.97 9.46
N HIS A 43 -2.73 -3.87 9.31
CA HIS A 43 -1.82 -3.63 10.42
C HIS A 43 -2.02 -2.24 11.05
N ILE A 44 -2.21 -1.20 10.25
CA ILE A 44 -2.51 0.16 10.73
C ILE A 44 -3.87 0.21 11.42
N ALA A 45 -4.86 -0.54 10.92
CA ALA A 45 -6.16 -0.63 11.59
C ALA A 45 -6.06 -1.27 12.99
N LEU A 46 -5.12 -2.19 13.20
CA LEU A 46 -4.85 -2.80 14.51
C LEU A 46 -3.99 -1.90 15.41
N ASN A 47 -3.12 -1.08 14.82
CA ASN A 47 -2.24 -0.14 15.52
C ASN A 47 -2.41 1.25 14.91
N PRO A 48 -3.48 1.98 15.30
CA PRO A 48 -3.81 3.24 14.67
C PRO A 48 -2.72 4.27 14.92
N VAL A 49 -2.36 4.99 13.88
CA VAL A 49 -1.44 6.13 13.94
C VAL A 49 -2.23 7.43 14.18
N PRO A 50 -1.60 8.47 14.74
CA PRO A 50 -2.31 9.68 15.18
C PRO A 50 -3.04 10.42 14.06
N THR A 51 -2.49 10.41 12.84
CA THR A 51 -3.07 11.12 11.69
C THR A 51 -3.02 10.31 10.40
N ALA A 52 -3.88 10.69 9.43
CA ALA A 52 -3.83 10.13 8.08
C ALA A 52 -2.49 10.43 7.38
N ALA A 53 -1.87 11.58 7.66
CA ALA A 53 -0.56 11.92 7.11
C ALA A 53 0.54 10.98 7.65
N ASP A 54 0.50 10.62 8.94
CA ASP A 54 1.41 9.63 9.52
C ASP A 54 1.21 8.25 8.88
N ALA A 55 -0.05 7.89 8.58
CA ALA A 55 -0.36 6.62 7.93
C ALA A 55 0.23 6.59 6.51
N THR A 56 0.06 7.65 5.73
CA THR A 56 0.64 7.79 4.40
C THR A 56 2.16 7.69 4.47
N TRP A 57 2.82 8.49 5.31
CA TRP A 57 4.26 8.47 5.46
C TRP A 57 4.81 7.09 5.85
N LEU A 58 4.11 6.38 6.75
CA LEU A 58 4.48 5.04 7.20
C LEU A 58 4.29 3.99 6.10
N ILE A 59 3.27 4.11 5.26
CA ILE A 59 3.07 3.25 4.09
C ILE A 59 4.16 3.51 3.05
N GLU A 60 4.42 4.76 2.71
CA GLU A 60 5.44 5.16 1.72
C GLU A 60 6.84 4.68 2.14
N SER A 61 7.23 4.95 3.39
CA SER A 61 8.52 4.51 3.94
C SER A 61 8.66 2.99 3.93
N ALA A 62 7.59 2.27 4.31
CA ALA A 62 7.58 0.81 4.28
C ALA A 62 7.59 0.26 2.85
N TYR A 63 6.97 0.95 1.89
CA TYR A 63 6.95 0.55 0.48
C TYR A 63 8.36 0.57 -0.10
N ILE A 64 9.12 1.64 0.15
CA ILE A 64 10.51 1.76 -0.32
C ILE A 64 11.36 0.59 0.20
N GLN A 65 11.26 0.28 1.50
CA GLN A 65 11.99 -0.84 2.09
C GLN A 65 11.54 -2.20 1.55
N TRP A 66 10.23 -2.39 1.42
CA TRP A 66 9.65 -3.64 0.91
C TRP A 66 10.04 -3.87 -0.55
N ALA A 67 9.95 -2.84 -1.38
CA ALA A 67 10.33 -2.86 -2.80
C ALA A 67 11.83 -3.14 -2.96
N ALA A 68 12.68 -2.48 -2.16
CA ALA A 68 14.12 -2.75 -2.18
C ALA A 68 14.49 -4.19 -1.77
N ALA A 69 13.65 -4.83 -0.94
CA ALA A 69 13.84 -6.21 -0.50
C ALA A 69 13.24 -7.25 -1.47
N GLN A 70 12.48 -6.84 -2.50
CA GLN A 70 11.94 -7.79 -3.47
C GLN A 70 13.06 -8.31 -4.39
N PRO A 71 13.05 -9.62 -4.73
CA PRO A 71 13.96 -10.14 -5.74
C PRO A 71 13.67 -9.43 -7.07
N LYS A 72 14.73 -8.95 -7.72
CA LYS A 72 14.64 -8.45 -9.09
C LYS A 72 14.45 -9.68 -9.98
N GLY A 73 13.22 -9.88 -10.47
CA GLY A 73 12.90 -10.90 -11.47
C GLY A 73 13.61 -10.64 -12.79
#